data_AF-A0A3D2AWK8-F1
#
_entry.id   AF-A0A3D2AWK8-F1
#
_cell.length_a   1.000
_cell.length_b   1.000
_cell.length_c   1.000
_cell.angle_alpha   90.00
_cell.angle_beta   90.00
_cell.angle_gamma   90.00
#
_symmetry.space_group_name_H-M   'P 1'
#
loop_
_entity.id
_entity.type
_entity.pdbx_description
1 polymer ?
#
loop_
_entity_poly.entity_id
_entity_poly.type
_entity_poly.pdbx_seq_one_letter_code
_entity_poly.pdbx_strand_id
1 'polypeptide(L)' 'MVKVPGSYAWSGPRLNEDVQNWINGTHRNYGWILIGDESESITAKRFSSRTGPSAPVLEIEYIFN' A
#
# COMPACT_ATOMS: atom_id res chain seq x y z
N MET A 1 -5.25 10.02 5.32
CA MET A 1 -3.91 10.64 5.19
C MET A 1 -3.00 10.11 6.30
N VAL A 2 -1.73 9.82 5.99
CA VAL A 2 -0.75 9.29 6.97
C VAL A 2 -0.22 10.42 7.87
N LYS A 3 -1.04 10.92 8.81
CA LYS A 3 -0.75 12.14 9.60
C LYS A 3 0.42 12.01 10.59
N VAL A 4 0.72 10.81 11.09
CA VAL A 4 1.72 10.51 12.12
C VAL A 4 2.57 9.29 11.71
N PRO A 5 3.86 9.16 12.04
CA PRO A 5 4.58 7.90 11.86
C PRO A 5 3.82 6.75 12.55
N GLY A 6 3.62 5.63 11.87
CA GLY A 6 2.86 4.50 12.39
C GLY A 6 2.31 3.60 11.29
N SER A 7 1.59 2.55 11.70
CA SER A 7 0.89 1.63 10.81
C SER A 7 -0.45 2.22 10.37
N TYR A 8 -0.80 1.99 9.11
CA TYR A 8 -2.06 2.43 8.52
C TYR A 8 -2.69 1.25 7.79
N ALA A 9 -3.98 1.08 7.98
CA ALA A 9 -4.77 0.08 7.29
C ALA A 9 -5.64 0.75 6.21
N TRP A 10 -5.72 0.11 5.06
CA TRP A 10 -6.58 0.50 3.95
C TRP A 10 -7.36 -0.72 3.49
N SER A 11 -8.61 -0.52 3.10
CA SER A 11 -9.43 -1.55 2.45
C SER A 11 -10.30 -0.92 1.38
N GLY A 12 -10.61 -1.69 0.34
CA GLY A 12 -11.47 -1.23 -0.74
C GLY A 12 -11.73 -2.36 -1.76
N PRO A 13 -12.87 -2.36 -2.46
CA PRO A 13 -13.24 -3.47 -3.36
C PRO A 13 -12.18 -3.78 -4.41
N ARG A 14 -11.59 -2.74 -5.03
CA ARG A 14 -10.52 -2.88 -6.03
C ARG A 14 -9.22 -3.42 -5.44
N LEU A 15 -8.80 -2.90 -4.28
CA LEU A 15 -7.60 -3.40 -3.59
C LEU A 15 -7.73 -4.89 -3.27
N ASN A 16 -8.92 -5.30 -2.81
CA ASN A 16 -9.20 -6.70 -2.49
C ASN A 16 -9.17 -7.57 -3.76
N GLU A 17 -9.77 -7.11 -4.86
CA GLU A 17 -9.75 -7.82 -6.14
C GLU A 17 -8.34 -7.96 -6.71
N ASP A 18 -7.53 -6.90 -6.68
CA ASP A 18 -6.14 -6.91 -7.13
C ASP A 18 -5.29 -7.90 -6.31
N VAL A 19 -5.46 -7.92 -4.98
CA VAL A 19 -4.79 -8.88 -4.09
C VAL A 19 -5.23 -10.32 -4.40
N GLN A 20 -6.53 -10.57 -4.58
CA GLN A 20 -7.05 -11.90 -4.90
C GLN A 20 -6.57 -12.39 -6.27
N ASN A 21 -6.54 -11.52 -7.27
CA ASN A 21 -6.01 -11.85 -8.60
C ASN A 21 -4.52 -12.19 -8.56
N TRP A 22 -3.73 -11.50 -7.73
CA TRP A 22 -2.35 -11.84 -7.51
C TRP A 22 -2.19 -13.21 -6.84
N ILE A 23 -2.93 -13.47 -5.75
CA ILE A 23 -2.87 -14.75 -5.02
C ILE A 23 -3.29 -15.92 -5.92
N ASN A 24 -4.34 -15.73 -6.73
CA ASN A 24 -4.84 -16.74 -7.69
C ASN A 24 -3.94 -16.90 -8.92
N GLY A 25 -2.90 -16.08 -9.06
CA GLY A 25 -1.99 -16.11 -10.21
C GLY A 25 -2.63 -15.69 -11.53
N THR A 26 -3.83 -15.07 -11.50
CA THR A 26 -4.51 -14.57 -12.71
C THR A 26 -3.80 -13.33 -13.26
N HIS A 27 -3.16 -12.56 -12.38
CA HIS A 27 -2.37 -11.37 -12.71
C HIS A 27 -1.04 -11.36 -11.97
N ARG A 28 0.01 -10.82 -12.59
CA ARG A 28 1.29 -10.60 -11.90
C ARG A 28 1.17 -9.39 -10.98
N ASN A 29 1.89 -9.41 -9.86
CA ASN A 29 2.08 -8.23 -9.02
C ASN A 29 3.16 -7.32 -9.65
N TYR A 30 2.77 -6.09 -9.99
CA TYR A 30 3.66 -5.07 -10.57
C TYR A 30 4.10 -3.99 -9.56
N GLY A 31 3.78 -4.17 -8.28
CA GLY A 31 4.00 -3.20 -7.23
C GLY A 31 2.76 -2.33 -6.98
N TRP A 32 2.77 -1.66 -5.83
CA TRP A 32 1.67 -0.83 -5.35
C TRP A 32 2.12 0.62 -5.25
N ILE A 33 1.26 1.54 -5.67
CA ILE A 33 1.40 2.98 -5.42
C ILE A 33 0.34 3.42 -4.43
N LEU A 34 0.76 4.18 -3.41
CA LEU A 34 -0.15 4.80 -2.46
C LEU A 34 -0.28 6.27 -2.84
N ILE A 35 -1.47 6.64 -3.32
CA ILE A 35 -1.78 8.01 -3.69
C ILE A 35 -2.61 8.62 -2.57
N GLY A 36 -2.09 9.69 -1.98
CA GLY A 36 -2.81 10.49 -0.99
C GLY A 36 -3.72 11.52 -1.65
N ASP A 37 -4.39 12.32 -0.82
CA ASP A 37 -4.99 13.55 -1.31
C ASP A 37 -3.88 14.56 -1.62
N GLU A 38 -3.81 15.01 -2.87
CA GLU A 38 -2.82 15.97 -3.38
C GLU A 38 -3.39 17.39 -3.52
N SER A 39 -4.64 17.63 -3.09
CA SER A 39 -5.31 18.93 -3.21
C SER A 39 -4.91 19.94 -2.12
N GLU A 40 -4.40 19.45 -0.99
CA GLU A 40 -3.99 20.27 0.15
C GLU A 40 -2.49 20.61 0.11
N SER A 41 -2.12 21.75 0.71
CA SER A 41 -0.71 22.13 0.86
C SER A 41 -0.01 21.19 1.86
N ILE A 42 1.19 20.70 1.52
CA ILE A 42 2.04 19.88 2.42
C ILE A 42 1.41 18.49 2.76
N THR A 43 0.99 17.75 1.74
CA THR A 43 0.45 16.37 1.91
C THR A 43 1.47 15.26 1.67
N ALA A 44 2.65 15.60 1.15
CA ALA A 44 3.68 14.62 0.83
C ALA A 44 4.29 14.00 2.09
N LYS A 45 4.38 12.66 2.13
CA LYS A 45 5.07 11.92 3.18
C LYS A 45 6.23 11.11 2.62
N ARG A 46 7.43 11.33 3.17
CA ARG A 46 8.64 10.64 2.73
C ARG A 46 8.73 9.24 3.35
N PHE A 47 8.87 8.24 2.50
CA PHE A 47 9.29 6.91 2.88
C PHE A 47 10.76 6.70 2.51
N SER A 48 11.49 5.89 3.26
CA SER A 48 12.83 5.45 2.84
C SER A 48 12.73 4.53 1.63
N SER A 49 13.84 4.34 0.92
CA SER A 49 13.93 3.26 -0.07
C SER A 49 14.00 1.90 0.61
N ARG A 50 13.85 0.81 -0.15
CA ARG A 50 14.04 -0.57 0.31
C ARG A 50 15.42 -0.85 0.90
N THR A 51 16.44 -0.05 0.54
CA THR A 51 17.82 -0.17 1.04
C THR A 51 18.18 0.88 2.09
N GLY A 52 17.21 1.68 2.52
CA GLY A 52 17.42 2.69 3.55
C GLY A 52 17.43 2.11 4.98
N PRO A 53 17.84 2.89 5.98
CA PRO A 53 17.92 2.46 7.38
C PRO A 53 16.55 2.16 8.01
N SER A 54 15.45 2.57 7.37
CA SER A 54 14.07 2.30 7.80
C SER A 54 13.21 1.99 6.57
N ALA A 55 13.45 0.83 5.97
CA ALA A 55 12.75 0.39 4.76
C ALA A 55 11.23 0.29 5.01
N PRO A 56 10.39 0.72 4.05
CA PRO A 56 8.94 0.59 4.16
C PRO A 56 8.53 -0.88 4.04
N VAL A 57 7.52 -1.27 4.82
CA VAL A 57 6.91 -2.60 4.78
C VAL A 57 5.45 -2.46 4.36
N LEU A 58 5.03 -3.28 3.41
CA LEU A 58 3.62 -3.51 3.09
C LEU A 58 3.24 -4.88 3.62
N GLU A 59 2.31 -4.90 4.57
CA GLU A 59 1.73 -6.12 5.12
C GLU A 59 0.33 -6.32 4.51
N ILE A 60 0.04 -7.54 4.08
CA ILE A 60 -1.24 -7.89 3.46
C ILE A 60 -1.80 -9.09 4.20
N GLU A 61 -2.90 -8.84 4.91
CA GLU A 61 -3.73 -9.89 5.49
C GLU A 61 -4.86 -10.22 4.51
N TYR A 62 -5.04 -11.49 4.20
CA TYR A 62 -6.06 -11.97 3.27
C TYR A 62 -6.60 -13.33 3.69
N ILE A 63 -7.81 -13.64 3.22
CA ILE A 63 -8.48 -14.92 3.44
C ILE A 63 -8.46 -15.71 2.13
N PHE A 64 -8.15 -16.99 2.21
CA PHE A 64 -8.38 -17.95 1.13
C PHE A 64 -9.85 -18.35 1.14
N ASN A 65 -10.53 -18.19 0.00
CA ASN A 65 -11.87 -18.74 -0.21
C ASN A 65 -11.80 -20.13 -0.82
#